data_AF-A0A896Z209-F1
#
_entry.id   AF-A0A896Z209-F1
#
_cell.length_a   1.000
_cell.length_b   1.000
_cell.length_c   1.000
_cell.angle_alpha   90.00
_cell.angle_beta   90.00
_cell.angle_gamma   90.00
#
_symmetry.space_group_name_H-M   'P 1'
#
loop_
_entity.id
_entity.type
_entity.pdbx_description
1 polymer ?
#
loop_
_entity_poly.entity_id
_entity_poly.type
_entity_poly.pdbx_seq_one_letter_code
_entity_poly.pdbx_strand_id
1 'polypeptide(L)'
;MLSLFTYISNNLTNGLINNILNFFRPVEVEGHLDDLLGQQLFVLFLLLMIVIGLILLCSVYFFINIMLNNKEFIISKFNNRFILFYIKYQVFLGKLSLFILPIFILAGLIHLFIGLHFLITHPIPIEKLPIDLHTYFKK
;
A
#
# COMPACT_ATOMS: atom_id res chain seq x y z
N MET A 1 -26.84 -1.11 36.30
CA MET A 1 -25.51 -1.61 35.89
C MET A 1 -25.43 -1.86 34.39
N LEU A 2 -26.38 -2.58 33.78
CA LEU A 2 -26.45 -2.77 32.31
C LEU A 2 -26.55 -1.44 31.53
N SER A 3 -27.34 -0.48 32.01
CA SER A 3 -27.54 0.84 31.37
C SER A 3 -26.30 1.74 31.38
N LEU A 4 -25.44 1.60 32.39
CA LEU A 4 -24.19 2.35 32.49
C LEU A 4 -23.15 1.77 31.53
N PHE A 5 -23.11 0.44 31.39
CA PHE A 5 -22.22 -0.26 30.48
C PHE A 5 -22.57 0.02 29.01
N THR A 6 -23.87 0.06 28.68
CA THR A 6 -24.32 0.45 27.33
C THR A 6 -24.05 1.92 27.03
N TYR A 7 -24.18 2.82 28.00
CA TYR A 7 -23.84 4.23 27.83
C TYR A 7 -22.35 4.44 27.57
N ILE A 8 -21.47 3.82 28.36
CA ILE A 8 -20.01 3.90 28.16
C ILE A 8 -19.61 3.31 26.81
N SER A 9 -20.16 2.15 26.44
CA SER A 9 -19.94 1.51 25.14
C SER A 9 -20.34 2.45 23.99
N ASN A 10 -21.54 3.04 24.07
CA ASN A 10 -22.04 3.95 23.05
C ASN A 10 -21.21 5.24 22.94
N ASN A 11 -20.72 5.79 24.05
CA ASN A 11 -19.87 6.97 23.99
C ASN A 11 -18.51 6.67 23.35
N LEU A 12 -17.96 5.48 23.61
CA LEU A 12 -16.68 5.04 23.10
C LEU A 12 -16.77 4.73 21.59
N THR A 13 -17.85 4.08 21.14
CA THR A 13 -18.11 3.85 19.72
C THR A 13 -18.37 5.16 18.98
N ASN A 14 -19.16 6.07 19.54
CA ASN A 14 -19.41 7.38 18.95
C ASN A 14 -18.11 8.21 18.86
N GLY A 15 -17.24 8.15 19.86
CA GLY A 15 -15.92 8.80 19.83
C GLY A 15 -15.02 8.24 18.72
N LEU A 16 -14.97 6.91 18.55
CA LEU A 16 -14.23 6.27 17.46
C LEU A 16 -14.79 6.65 16.09
N ILE A 17 -16.11 6.64 15.92
CA ILE A 17 -16.77 7.03 14.67
C ILE A 17 -16.45 8.48 14.33
N ASN A 18 -16.56 9.40 15.30
CA ASN A 18 -16.24 10.81 15.07
C ASN A 18 -14.76 11.01 14.67
N ASN A 19 -13.83 10.26 15.27
CA ASN A 19 -12.42 10.33 14.89
C ASN A 19 -12.18 9.82 13.47
N ILE A 20 -12.85 8.73 13.06
CA ILE A 20 -12.77 8.20 11.70
C ILE A 20 -13.35 9.21 10.70
N LEU A 21 -14.54 9.76 10.99
CA LEU A 21 -15.19 10.76 10.13
C LEU A 21 -14.34 12.02 9.99
N ASN A 22 -13.72 12.49 11.07
CA ASN A 22 -12.81 13.64 11.03
C ASN A 22 -11.53 13.33 10.24
N PHE A 23 -11.01 12.11 10.32
CA PHE A 23 -9.82 11.69 9.59
C PHE A 23 -10.05 11.62 8.07
N PHE A 24 -11.24 11.22 7.63
CA PHE A 24 -11.64 11.15 6.22
C PHE A 24 -12.42 12.37 5.74
N ARG A 25 -12.41 13.48 6.50
CA ARG A 25 -13.15 14.67 6.13
C ARG A 25 -12.59 15.24 4.82
N PRO A 26 -13.43 15.51 3.81
CA PRO A 26 -12.96 16.12 2.57
C PRO A 26 -12.49 17.55 2.83
N VAL A 27 -11.41 17.92 2.17
CA VAL A 27 -10.81 19.25 2.16
C VAL A 27 -11.15 19.88 0.81
N GLU A 28 -11.53 21.15 0.83
CA GLU A 28 -11.81 21.89 -0.40
C GLU A 28 -10.51 22.08 -1.20
N VAL A 29 -10.58 21.77 -2.50
CA VAL A 29 -9.44 21.87 -3.41
C VAL A 29 -9.66 23.08 -4.32
N GLU A 30 -8.69 23.99 -4.34
CA GLU A 30 -8.68 25.17 -5.20
C GLU A 30 -7.81 24.89 -6.44
N GLY A 31 -8.32 25.18 -7.64
CA GLY A 31 -7.57 24.95 -8.88
C GLY A 31 -8.47 24.84 -10.12
N HIS A 32 -7.85 24.88 -11.30
CA HIS A 32 -8.55 24.58 -12.55
C HIS A 32 -8.85 23.08 -12.61
N LEU A 33 -10.02 22.72 -13.13
CA LEU A 33 -10.48 21.33 -13.16
C LEU A 33 -9.51 20.40 -13.92
N ASP A 34 -8.92 20.89 -15.02
CA ASP A 34 -7.95 20.13 -15.80
C ASP A 34 -6.66 19.84 -15.00
N ASP A 35 -6.18 20.80 -14.22
CA ASP A 35 -5.01 20.63 -13.36
C ASP A 35 -5.30 19.64 -12.22
N LEU A 36 -6.49 19.73 -11.61
CA LEU A 36 -6.92 18.83 -10.55
C LEU A 36 -7.08 17.39 -11.06
N LEU A 37 -7.65 17.21 -12.24
CA LEU A 37 -7.74 15.90 -12.91
C LEU A 37 -6.36 15.34 -13.23
N GLY A 38 -5.46 16.17 -13.77
CA GLY A 38 -4.09 15.78 -14.06
C GLY A 38 -3.32 15.34 -12.81
N GLN A 39 -3.45 16.10 -11.72
CA GLN A 39 -2.83 15.76 -10.43
C GLN A 39 -3.38 14.45 -9.86
N GLN A 40 -4.69 14.25 -9.88
CA GLN A 40 -5.28 13.01 -9.37
C GLN A 40 -4.90 11.79 -10.21
N LEU A 41 -4.87 11.93 -11.54
CA LEU A 41 -4.40 10.88 -12.45
C LEU A 41 -2.93 10.52 -12.18
N PHE A 42 -2.07 11.53 -11.97
CA PHE A 42 -0.66 11.33 -11.66
C PHE A 42 -0.46 10.60 -10.34
N VAL A 43 -1.20 10.99 -9.29
CA VAL A 43 -1.20 10.29 -8.00
C VAL A 43 -1.64 8.84 -8.18
N LEU A 44 -2.74 8.59 -8.90
CA LEU A 44 -3.22 7.23 -9.16
C LEU A 44 -2.17 6.37 -9.89
N PHE A 45 -1.46 6.95 -10.86
CA PHE A 45 -0.38 6.27 -11.58
C PHE A 45 0.79 5.92 -10.65
N LEU A 46 1.20 6.84 -9.77
CA LEU A 46 2.22 6.56 -8.76
C LEU A 46 1.79 5.46 -7.79
N LEU A 47 0.53 5.47 -7.31
CA LEU A 47 0.00 4.40 -6.46
C LEU A 47 0.04 3.06 -7.19
N LEU A 48 -0.34 3.01 -8.47
CA LEU A 48 -0.28 1.78 -9.25
C LEU A 48 1.15 1.22 -9.33
N MET A 49 2.14 2.08 -9.57
CA MET A 49 3.55 1.67 -9.60
C MET A 49 4.01 1.11 -8.24
N ILE A 50 3.58 1.72 -7.13
CA ILE A 50 3.88 1.23 -5.78
C ILE A 50 3.23 -0.14 -5.55
N VAL A 51 1.98 -0.33 -5.96
CA VAL A 51 1.28 -1.62 -5.84
C VAL A 51 2.01 -2.73 -6.59
N ILE A 52 2.39 -2.48 -7.84
CA ILE A 52 3.16 -3.45 -8.65
C ILE A 52 4.51 -3.76 -7.97
N GLY A 53 5.20 -2.72 -7.50
CA GLY A 53 6.46 -2.89 -6.77
C GLY A 53 6.32 -3.71 -5.49
N LEU A 54 5.26 -3.50 -4.72
CA LEU A 54 4.95 -4.27 -3.51
C LEU A 54 4.65 -5.73 -3.81
N ILE A 55 3.89 -6.02 -4.88
CA ILE A 55 3.62 -7.39 -5.32
C ILE A 55 4.93 -8.12 -5.66
N LEU A 56 5.83 -7.45 -6.40
CA LEU A 56 7.15 -8.00 -6.74
C LEU A 56 8.00 -8.24 -5.49
N LEU A 57 8.07 -7.28 -4.57
CA LEU A 57 8.81 -7.43 -3.30
C LEU A 57 8.27 -8.60 -2.47
N CYS A 58 6.95 -8.71 -2.34
CA CYS A 58 6.31 -9.83 -1.64
C CYS A 58 6.65 -11.17 -2.29
N SER A 59 6.60 -11.26 -3.63
CA SER A 59 6.96 -12.48 -4.36
C SER A 59 8.41 -12.91 -4.08
N VAL A 60 9.36 -11.96 -4.12
CA VAL A 60 10.77 -12.21 -3.77
C VAL A 60 10.91 -12.65 -2.32
N TYR A 61 10.21 -12.01 -1.39
CA TYR A 61 10.22 -12.39 0.03
C TYR A 61 9.72 -13.82 0.26
N PHE A 62 8.64 -14.23 -0.41
CA PHE A 62 8.15 -15.60 -0.34
C PHE A 62 9.14 -16.60 -0.94
N PHE A 63 9.76 -16.27 -2.07
CA PHE A 63 10.75 -17.13 -2.71
C PHE A 63 11.97 -17.38 -1.80
N ILE A 64 12.48 -16.33 -1.15
CA ILE A 64 13.59 -16.44 -0.20
C ILE A 64 13.21 -17.32 1.00
N ASN A 65 12.00 -17.17 1.54
CA ASN A 65 11.51 -18.03 2.63
C ASN A 65 11.46 -19.51 2.23
N ILE A 66 10.93 -19.82 1.05
CA ILE A 66 10.87 -21.20 0.53
C ILE A 66 12.29 -21.77 0.37
N MET A 67 13.23 -20.99 -0.18
CA MET A 67 14.61 -21.41 -0.36
C MET A 67 15.32 -21.68 0.96
N LEU A 68 15.10 -20.84 1.98
CA LEU A 68 15.72 -21.01 3.30
C LEU A 68 15.17 -22.22 4.07
N ASN A 69 13.87 -22.51 3.95
CA ASN A 69 13.26 -23.68 4.57
C ASN A 69 13.76 -24.99 3.93
N ASN A 70 14.02 -24.99 2.63
CA ASN A 70 14.49 -26.18 1.89
C ASN A 70 16.02 -26.24 1.71
N LYS A 71 16.77 -25.42 2.44
CA LYS A 71 18.23 -25.29 2.28
C LYS A 71 18.99 -26.63 2.40
N GLU A 72 18.54 -27.54 3.27
CA GLU A 72 19.21 -28.81 3.54
C GLU A 72 19.12 -29.77 2.34
N PHE A 73 17.97 -29.78 1.66
CA PHE A 73 17.76 -30.52 0.43
C PHE A 73 18.62 -29.98 -0.73
N ILE A 74 18.85 -28.66 -0.77
CA ILE A 74 19.68 -28.04 -1.80
C ILE A 74 21.15 -28.39 -1.56
N ILE A 75 21.62 -28.31 -0.31
CA ILE A 75 23.01 -28.60 0.07
C ILE A 75 23.38 -30.06 -0.22
N SER A 76 22.48 -31.02 0.04
CA SER A 76 22.75 -32.44 -0.13
C SER A 76 22.92 -32.90 -1.59
N LYS A 77 22.49 -32.08 -2.56
CA LYS A 77 22.62 -32.40 -4.00
C LYS A 77 23.98 -32.06 -4.61
N PHE A 78 24.81 -31.26 -3.95
CA PHE A 78 26.07 -30.78 -4.52
C PHE A 78 27.27 -31.29 -3.71
N ASN A 79 28.20 -31.96 -4.38
CA ASN A 79 29.45 -32.44 -3.77
C ASN A 79 30.64 -31.49 -4.00
N ASN A 80 30.47 -30.48 -4.88
CA ASN A 80 31.54 -29.53 -5.21
C ASN A 80 31.70 -28.47 -4.10
N ARG A 81 32.91 -28.36 -3.54
CA ARG A 81 33.25 -27.43 -2.45
C ARG A 81 32.95 -25.96 -2.78
N PHE A 82 33.16 -25.53 -4.03
CA PHE A 82 32.89 -24.14 -4.45
C PHE A 82 31.39 -23.85 -4.49
N ILE A 83 30.60 -24.78 -5.02
CA ILE A 83 29.13 -24.64 -5.08
C ILE A 83 28.54 -24.63 -3.67
N LEU A 84 29.02 -25.51 -2.79
CA LEU A 84 28.62 -25.55 -1.39
C LEU A 84 28.92 -24.23 -0.66
N PHE A 85 30.07 -23.61 -0.91
CA PHE A 85 30.41 -22.31 -0.33
C PHE A 85 29.45 -21.20 -0.83
N TYR A 86 29.17 -21.17 -2.13
CA TYR A 86 28.22 -20.23 -2.72
C TYR A 86 26.81 -20.37 -2.12
N ILE A 87 26.30 -21.61 -1.97
CA ILE A 87 25.00 -21.85 -1.35
C ILE A 87 24.97 -21.36 0.10
N LYS A 88 26.03 -21.62 0.87
CA LYS A 88 26.13 -21.12 2.27
C LYS A 88 26.11 -19.59 2.34
N TYR A 89 26.83 -18.93 1.44
CA TYR A 89 26.82 -17.47 1.32
C TYR A 89 25.42 -16.95 0.96
N GLN A 90 24.74 -17.58 0.01
CA GLN A 90 23.37 -17.20 -0.38
C GLN A 90 22.35 -17.43 0.74
N VAL A 91 22.50 -18.50 1.52
CA VAL A 91 21.65 -18.73 2.71
C VAL A 91 21.89 -17.64 3.76
N PHE A 92 23.14 -17.18 3.95
CA PHE A 92 23.43 -16.08 4.85
C PHE A 92 22.80 -14.76 4.37
N LEU A 93 22.98 -14.42 3.09
CA LEU A 93 22.34 -13.25 2.49
C LEU A 93 20.82 -13.32 2.58
N GLY A 94 20.23 -14.49 2.30
CA GLY A 94 18.79 -14.70 2.40
C GLY A 94 18.25 -14.41 3.79
N LYS A 95 18.96 -14.81 4.85
CA LYS A 95 18.58 -14.49 6.24
C LYS A 95 18.61 -12.98 6.52
N LEU A 96 19.58 -12.26 5.97
CA LEU A 96 19.67 -10.82 6.10
C LEU A 96 18.53 -10.14 5.33
N SER A 97 18.24 -10.61 4.12
CA SER A 97 17.11 -10.16 3.30
C SER A 97 15.76 -10.40 3.97
N LEU A 98 15.59 -11.48 4.75
CA LEU A 98 14.37 -11.72 5.53
C LEU A 98 14.08 -10.63 6.56
N PHE A 99 15.10 -9.92 7.05
CA PHE A 99 14.91 -8.80 7.97
C PHE A 99 14.66 -7.49 7.23
N ILE A 100 15.39 -7.26 6.13
CA ILE A 100 15.34 -6.01 5.38
C ILE A 100 14.06 -5.89 4.53
N LEU A 101 13.66 -6.96 3.82
CA LEU A 101 12.51 -6.93 2.91
C LEU A 101 11.19 -6.55 3.60
N PRO A 102 10.83 -7.08 4.78
CA PRO A 102 9.62 -6.67 5.49
C PRO A 102 9.59 -5.17 5.81
N ILE A 103 10.73 -4.56 6.12
CA ILE A 103 10.81 -3.12 6.39
C ILE A 103 10.44 -2.32 5.13
N PHE A 104 10.97 -2.70 3.97
CA PHE A 104 10.62 -2.06 2.70
C PHE A 104 9.15 -2.29 2.30
N ILE A 105 8.62 -3.50 2.53
CA ILE A 105 7.20 -3.81 2.30
C ILE A 105 6.33 -2.91 3.18
N LEU A 106 6.65 -2.81 4.47
CA LEU A 106 5.90 -1.99 5.43
C LEU A 106 5.97 -0.50 5.08
N ALA A 107 7.15 -0.01 4.70
CA ALA A 107 7.32 1.36 4.22
C ALA A 107 6.47 1.64 2.97
N GLY A 108 6.45 0.71 1.99
CA GLY A 108 5.61 0.85 0.80
C GLY A 108 4.11 0.81 1.11
N LEU A 109 3.67 -0.03 2.05
CA LEU A 109 2.29 -0.07 2.51
C LEU A 109 1.85 1.25 3.17
N ILE A 110 2.74 1.89 3.96
CA ILE A 110 2.47 3.22 4.55
C ILE A 110 2.28 4.26 3.44
N HIS A 111 3.14 4.25 2.41
CA HIS A 111 3.00 5.19 1.28
C HIS A 111 1.69 4.97 0.52
N LEU A 112 1.28 3.71 0.33
CA LEU A 112 0.00 3.37 -0.29
C LEU A 112 -1.16 3.93 0.55
N PHE A 113 -1.13 3.75 1.87
CA PHE A 113 -2.14 4.29 2.78
C PHE A 113 -2.23 5.82 2.71
N ILE A 114 -1.09 6.52 2.72
CA ILE A 114 -1.05 7.98 2.59
C ILE A 114 -1.61 8.43 1.23
N GLY A 115 -1.23 7.75 0.15
CA GLY A 115 -1.73 8.05 -1.19
C GLY A 115 -3.24 7.86 -1.32
N LEU A 116 -3.79 6.78 -0.73
CA LEU A 116 -5.23 6.55 -0.69
C LEU A 116 -5.95 7.59 0.17
N HIS A 117 -5.38 7.94 1.31
CA HIS A 117 -5.93 8.98 2.18
C HIS A 117 -6.00 10.34 1.46
N PHE A 118 -4.97 10.69 0.70
CA PHE A 118 -4.97 11.88 -0.15
C PHE A 118 -6.11 11.87 -1.17
N LEU A 119 -6.32 10.74 -1.87
CA LEU A 119 -7.40 10.61 -2.86
C LEU A 119 -8.81 10.72 -2.25
N ILE A 120 -9.00 10.24 -1.02
CA ILE A 120 -10.30 10.32 -0.33
C ILE A 120 -10.55 11.74 0.19
N THR A 121 -9.53 12.39 0.73
CA THR A 121 -9.65 13.72 1.33
C THR A 121 -9.71 14.86 0.32
N HIS A 122 -9.24 14.65 -0.91
CA HIS A 122 -9.25 15.67 -1.98
C HIS A 122 -10.15 15.25 -3.15
N PRO A 123 -11.49 15.23 -2.97
CA PRO A 123 -12.40 14.87 -4.05
C PRO A 123 -12.44 15.96 -5.13
N ILE A 124 -12.50 15.57 -6.40
CA ILE A 124 -12.72 16.50 -7.51
C ILE A 124 -14.16 17.04 -7.44
N PRO A 125 -14.36 18.37 -7.45
CA PRO A 125 -15.69 18.96 -7.51
C PRO A 125 -16.27 18.85 -8.95
N ILE A 126 -16.80 17.67 -9.29
CA ILE A 126 -17.42 17.38 -10.60
C ILE A 126 -18.62 18.30 -10.86
N GLU A 127 -19.32 18.72 -9.81
CA GLU A 127 -20.50 19.60 -9.89
C GLU A 127 -20.18 21.03 -10.36
N LYS A 128 -18.91 21.45 -10.30
CA LYS A 128 -18.46 22.75 -10.83
C LYS A 128 -18.10 22.71 -12.32
N LEU A 129 -18.35 21.59 -13.02
CA LEU A 129 -18.16 21.48 -14.47
C LEU A 129 -19.05 22.52 -15.20
N PRO A 130 -18.48 23.54 -15.85
CA PRO A 130 -19.26 24.53 -16.57
C PRO A 130 -19.82 24.02 -17.91
N ILE A 131 -19.51 22.76 -18.30
CA ILE A 131 -19.78 22.26 -19.65
C ILE A 131 -20.29 20.83 -19.58
N ASP A 132 -21.51 20.65 -20.08
CA ASP A 132 -22.13 19.37 -20.35
C ASP A 132 -21.29 18.60 -21.39
N LEU A 133 -20.62 17.51 -20.96
CA LEU A 133 -19.74 16.69 -21.83
C LEU A 133 -20.47 16.11 -23.06
N HIS A 134 -21.80 16.08 -23.04
CA HIS A 134 -22.62 15.66 -24.18
C HIS A 134 -22.61 16.64 -25.37
N THR A 135 -22.09 17.87 -25.21
CA THR A 135 -21.97 18.85 -26.31
C THR A 135 -20.80 18.57 -27.26
N TYR A 136 -19.75 17.85 -26.83
CA TYR A 136 -18.56 17.60 -27.65
C TYR A 136 -18.68 16.40 -28.61
N PHE A 137 -19.67 15.52 -28.44
CA PHE A 137 -19.92 14.40 -29.35
C PHE A 137 -20.82 14.77 -30.55
N LYS A 138 -21.30 16.02 -30.62
CA LYS A 138 -22.02 16.58 -31.78
C LYS A 138 -21.08 17.42 -32.64
N LYS A 139 -20.18 16.76 -33.37
CA LYS A 139 -19.64 17.28 -34.62
C LYS A 139 -19.29 16.16 -35.57
#